data_AF-A0A7W6BM73-F1
#
_entry.id   AF-A0A7W6BM73-F1
#
_cell.length_a   1.000
_cell.length_b   1.000
_cell.length_c   1.000
_cell.angle_alpha   90.00
_cell.angle_beta   90.00
_cell.angle_gamma   90.00
#
_symmetry.space_group_name_H-M   'P 1'
#
loop_
_entity.id
_entity.type
_entity.pdbx_description
1 polymer ?
#
loop_
_entity_poly.entity_id
_entity_poly.type
_entity_poly.pdbx_seq_one_letter_code
_entity_poly.pdbx_strand_id
1 'polypeptide(L)'
;MITELGKELRKIRIDQDERLLDMAERLEKSAAFVSAVEVGKKSPPSGFEEAVIQAYSLATDVAERLRQAADRARKAFTIEPNSMLGRDTAGLLARRMNDLSEDQLKDIREILNKK
;
A
#
# COMPACT_ATOMS: atom_id res chain seq x y z
N MET A 1 16.25 1.59 -7.67
CA MET A 1 16.04 0.24 -7.11
C MET A 1 14.54 -0.04 -7.20
N ILE A 2 14.13 -1.23 -7.63
CA ILE A 2 12.69 -1.57 -7.72
C ILE A 2 12.13 -1.78 -6.31
N THR A 3 10.94 -1.24 -6.03
CA THR A 3 10.27 -1.43 -4.73
C THR A 3 9.63 -2.81 -4.65
N GLU A 4 9.28 -3.27 -3.45
CA GLU A 4 8.48 -4.50 -3.30
C GLU A 4 7.15 -4.39 -4.08
N LEU A 5 6.49 -3.23 -4.03
CA LEU A 5 5.30 -2.97 -4.83
C LEU A 5 5.58 -3.12 -6.33
N GLY A 6 6.70 -2.54 -6.82
CA GLY A 6 7.10 -2.67 -8.21
C GLY A 6 7.39 -4.11 -8.64
N LYS A 7 7.92 -4.94 -7.73
CA LYS A 7 8.11 -6.37 -7.99
C LYS A 7 6.77 -7.08 -8.17
N GLU A 8 5.80 -6.82 -7.30
CA GLU A 8 4.46 -7.43 -7.41
C GLU A 8 3.73 -6.98 -8.69
N LEU A 9 3.77 -5.68 -9.02
CA LEU A 9 3.20 -5.17 -10.29
C LEU A 9 3.86 -5.82 -11.52
N ARG A 10 5.18 -6.02 -11.49
CA ARG A 10 5.88 -6.69 -12.58
C ARG A 10 5.52 -8.17 -12.71
N LYS A 11 5.30 -8.89 -11.60
CA LYS A 11 4.83 -10.28 -11.64
C LYS A 11 3.45 -10.36 -12.28
N ILE A 12 2.52 -9.50 -11.85
CA ILE A 12 1.16 -9.42 -12.44
C ILE A 12 1.25 -9.20 -13.95
N ARG A 13 2.10 -8.27 -14.41
CA ARG A 13 2.31 -8.04 -15.86
C ARG A 13 2.83 -9.27 -16.59
N ILE A 14 3.82 -9.97 -16.01
CA ILE A 14 4.38 -11.19 -16.62
C ILE A 14 3.32 -12.28 -16.71
N ASP A 15 2.52 -12.47 -15.66
CA ASP A 15 1.46 -13.49 -15.60
C ASP A 15 0.32 -13.21 -16.60
N GLN A 16 0.18 -11.95 -17.05
CA GLN A 16 -0.84 -11.52 -18.00
C GLN A 16 -0.29 -11.24 -19.41
N ASP A 17 1.01 -11.48 -19.64
CA ASP A 17 1.74 -11.12 -20.88
C ASP A 17 1.60 -9.63 -21.29
N GLU A 18 1.61 -8.75 -20.29
CA GLU A 18 1.40 -7.31 -20.46
C GLU A 18 2.68 -6.49 -20.41
N ARG A 19 2.73 -5.44 -21.23
CA ARG A 19 3.72 -4.37 -21.14
C ARG A 19 3.32 -3.39 -20.06
N LEU A 20 4.25 -2.49 -19.71
CA LEU A 20 3.97 -1.38 -18.78
C LEU A 20 2.80 -0.50 -19.27
N LEU A 21 2.72 -0.28 -20.59
CA LEU A 21 1.68 0.54 -21.20
C LEU A 21 0.30 -0.08 -21.00
N ASP A 22 0.16 -1.39 -21.26
CA ASP A 22 -1.11 -2.11 -21.14
C ASP A 22 -1.66 -2.06 -19.71
N MET A 23 -0.78 -2.28 -18.71
CA MET A 23 -1.16 -2.13 -17.30
C MET A 23 -1.56 -0.69 -16.95
N ALA A 24 -0.83 0.29 -17.47
CA ALA A 24 -1.15 1.69 -17.21
C ALA A 24 -2.52 2.07 -17.79
N GLU A 25 -2.83 1.62 -19.00
CA GLU A 25 -4.14 1.79 -19.64
C GLU A 25 -5.24 1.11 -18.85
N ARG A 26 -5.04 -0.15 -18.43
CA ARG A 26 -6.02 -0.90 -17.62
C ARG A 26 -6.32 -0.24 -16.27
N LEU A 27 -5.32 0.41 -15.66
CA LEU A 27 -5.47 1.12 -14.39
C LEU A 27 -5.91 2.58 -14.56
N GLU A 28 -6.16 3.03 -15.79
CA GLU A 28 -6.47 4.42 -16.14
C GLU A 28 -5.42 5.40 -15.57
N LYS A 29 -4.14 5.06 -15.69
CA LYS A 29 -2.97 5.86 -15.29
C LYS A 29 -2.01 6.04 -16.46
N SER A 30 -1.07 6.98 -16.32
CA SER A 30 0.03 7.10 -17.28
C SER A 30 1.09 6.04 -17.04
N ALA A 31 1.74 5.57 -18.11
CA ALA A 31 2.89 4.66 -18.00
C ALA A 31 4.02 5.27 -17.14
N ALA A 32 4.21 6.59 -17.21
CA ALA A 32 5.15 7.32 -16.37
C ALA A 32 4.79 7.24 -14.88
N PHE A 33 3.50 7.28 -14.53
CA PHE A 33 3.04 7.12 -13.15
C PHE A 33 3.31 5.71 -12.64
N VAL A 34 2.92 4.67 -13.38
CA VAL A 34 3.15 3.28 -12.98
C VAL A 34 4.65 3.03 -12.82
N SER A 35 5.47 3.44 -13.79
CA SER A 35 6.93 3.36 -13.70
C SER A 35 7.48 4.04 -12.43
N ALA A 36 7.03 5.26 -12.14
CA ALA A 36 7.48 6.01 -10.97
C ALA A 36 7.13 5.31 -9.65
N VAL A 37 5.98 4.63 -9.59
CA VAL A 37 5.59 3.80 -8.44
C VAL A 37 6.48 2.56 -8.34
N GLU A 38 6.73 1.86 -9.45
CA GLU A 38 7.56 0.66 -9.46
C GLU A 38 8.99 0.89 -8.97
N VAL A 39 9.58 2.04 -9.32
CA VAL A 39 10.93 2.40 -8.89
C VAL A 39 10.98 3.23 -7.61
N GLY A 40 9.82 3.47 -6.97
CA GLY A 40 9.72 4.19 -5.68
C GLY A 40 9.94 5.70 -5.77
N LYS A 41 9.94 6.28 -6.97
CA LYS A 41 9.98 7.74 -7.17
C LYS A 41 8.68 8.41 -6.73
N LYS A 42 7.55 7.70 -6.82
CA LYS A 42 6.23 8.19 -6.39
C LYS A 42 5.60 7.19 -5.43
N SER A 43 5.05 7.67 -4.32
CA SER A 43 4.26 6.83 -3.42
C SER A 43 2.89 6.53 -4.05
N PRO A 44 2.38 5.29 -3.92
CA PRO A 44 1.06 4.95 -4.41
C PRO A 44 -0.01 5.74 -3.64
N PRO A 45 -1.06 6.27 -4.29
CA PRO A 45 -2.18 6.88 -3.60
C PRO A 45 -2.94 5.84 -2.76
N SER A 46 -3.80 6.33 -1.86
CA SER A 46 -4.72 5.45 -1.13
C SER A 46 -5.62 4.70 -2.12
N GLY A 47 -5.82 3.40 -1.90
CA GLY A 47 -6.65 2.54 -2.75
C GLY A 47 -6.03 2.12 -4.08
N PHE A 48 -4.76 2.45 -4.36
CA PHE A 48 -4.09 2.02 -5.60
C PHE A 48 -4.02 0.49 -5.73
N GLU A 49 -3.66 -0.20 -4.66
CA GLU A 49 -3.63 -1.65 -4.55
C GLU A 49 -4.99 -2.27 -4.78
N GLU A 50 -6.08 -1.66 -4.29
CA GLU A 50 -7.43 -2.17 -4.52
C GLU A 50 -7.84 -2.00 -5.98
N ALA A 51 -7.47 -0.90 -6.63
CA ALA A 51 -7.69 -0.71 -8.06
C ALA A 51 -6.96 -1.79 -8.89
N VAL A 52 -5.73 -2.14 -8.51
CA VAL A 52 -4.97 -3.23 -9.15
C VAL A 52 -5.61 -4.59 -8.87
N ILE A 53 -5.99 -4.88 -7.63
CA ILE A 53 -6.66 -6.14 -7.25
C ILE A 53 -7.93 -6.35 -8.05
N GLN A 54 -8.75 -5.32 -8.18
CA GLN A 54 -10.00 -5.36 -8.95
C GLN A 54 -9.74 -5.51 -10.45
N ALA A 55 -8.83 -4.71 -11.02
CA ALA A 55 -8.52 -4.71 -12.44
C ALA A 55 -7.99 -6.06 -12.95
N TYR A 56 -7.30 -6.81 -12.09
CA TYR A 56 -6.70 -8.10 -12.43
C TYR A 56 -7.38 -9.30 -11.78
N SER A 57 -8.46 -9.09 -11.02
CA SER A 57 -9.18 -10.15 -10.27
C SER A 57 -8.22 -11.05 -9.48
N LEU A 58 -7.30 -10.42 -8.73
CA LEU A 58 -6.19 -11.12 -8.08
C LEU A 58 -6.69 -12.08 -6.99
N ALA A 59 -6.06 -13.26 -6.92
CA ALA A 59 -6.29 -14.20 -5.83
C ALA A 59 -5.92 -13.60 -4.47
N THR A 60 -6.55 -14.09 -3.40
CA THR A 60 -6.44 -13.52 -2.05
C THR A 60 -4.99 -13.41 -1.56
N ASP A 61 -4.15 -14.39 -1.84
CA ASP A 61 -2.74 -14.40 -1.43
C ASP A 61 -1.91 -13.33 -2.17
N VAL A 62 -2.19 -13.10 -3.45
CA VAL A 62 -1.53 -12.06 -4.26
C VAL A 62 -2.02 -10.69 -3.82
N ALA A 63 -3.33 -10.54 -3.58
CA ALA A 63 -3.93 -9.32 -3.08
C ALA A 63 -3.33 -8.88 -1.74
N GLU A 64 -3.18 -9.80 -0.78
CA GLU A 64 -2.55 -9.51 0.51
C GLU A 64 -1.08 -9.09 0.38
N ARG A 65 -0.32 -9.77 -0.49
CA ARG A 65 1.07 -9.38 -0.78
C ARG A 65 1.14 -7.98 -1.38
N LEU A 66 0.22 -7.65 -2.29
CA LEU A 66 0.16 -6.34 -2.92
C LEU A 66 -0.18 -5.24 -1.92
N ARG A 67 -1.16 -5.47 -1.02
CA ARG A 67 -1.52 -4.55 0.07
C ARG A 67 -0.32 -4.26 0.96
N GLN A 68 0.36 -5.30 1.45
CA GLN A 68 1.55 -5.15 2.28
C GLN A 68 2.68 -4.41 1.55
N ALA A 69 2.88 -4.70 0.26
CA ALA A 69 3.89 -4.02 -0.55
C ALA A 69 3.54 -2.54 -0.78
N ALA A 70 2.26 -2.22 -0.97
CA ALA A 70 1.77 -0.85 -1.11
C ALA A 70 1.93 -0.05 0.19
N ASP A 71 1.59 -0.65 1.34
CA ASP A 71 1.78 -0.03 2.64
C ASP A 71 3.26 0.30 2.92
N ARG A 72 4.17 -0.62 2.60
CA ARG A 72 5.62 -0.39 2.71
C ARG A 72 6.13 0.69 1.74
N ALA A 73 5.46 0.90 0.61
CA ALA A 73 5.84 1.91 -0.38
C ALA A 73 5.26 3.30 -0.05
N ARG A 74 4.25 3.39 0.83
CA ARG A 74 3.70 4.65 1.31
C ARG A 74 4.63 5.33 2.29
N LYS A 75 4.69 6.65 2.20
CA LYS A 75 5.44 7.50 3.14
C LYS A 75 4.56 8.09 4.24
N ALA A 76 3.26 8.14 4.02
CA ALA A 76 2.30 8.71 4.95
C ALA A 76 0.97 7.98 4.83
N PHE A 77 0.24 7.94 5.93
CA PHE A 77 -1.09 7.36 6.04
C PHE A 77 -2.05 8.43 6.52
N THR A 78 -3.22 8.52 5.88
CA THR A 78 -4.32 9.37 6.33
C THR A 78 -5.27 8.52 7.16
N ILE A 79 -5.56 8.97 8.38
CA ILE A 79 -6.52 8.33 9.27
C ILE A 79 -7.67 9.31 9.49
N GLU A 80 -8.91 8.85 9.33
CA GLU A 80 -10.12 9.65 9.52
C GLU A 80 -10.96 9.08 10.69
N PRO A 81 -10.69 9.46 11.94
CA PRO A 81 -11.41 8.93 13.09
C PRO A 81 -12.84 9.47 13.18
N ASN A 82 -13.78 8.58 13.48
CA ASN A 82 -15.21 8.88 13.59
C ASN A 82 -15.70 9.17 15.03
N SER A 83 -14.79 9.23 16.02
CA SER A 83 -15.11 9.53 17.42
C SER A 83 -14.07 10.46 18.05
N MET A 84 -14.43 11.17 19.13
CA MET A 84 -13.48 12.04 19.84
C MET A 84 -12.28 11.24 20.38
N LEU A 85 -12.54 10.11 21.03
CA LEU A 85 -11.48 9.21 21.51
C LEU A 85 -10.57 8.73 20.36
N GLY A 86 -11.15 8.43 19.20
CA GLY A 86 -10.38 8.07 18.01
C GLY A 86 -9.48 9.21 17.52
N ARG A 87 -9.95 10.47 17.56
CA ARG A 87 -9.16 11.66 17.20
C ARG A 87 -8.01 11.88 18.19
N ASP A 88 -8.27 11.77 19.49
CA ASP A 88 -7.25 11.92 20.52
C ASP A 88 -6.18 10.84 20.40
N THR A 89 -6.61 9.60 20.17
CA THR A 89 -5.71 8.45 19.98
C THR A 89 -4.87 8.59 18.71
N ALA A 90 -5.47 8.97 17.58
CA ALA A 90 -4.75 9.20 16.33
C ALA A 90 -3.74 10.35 16.46
N GLY A 91 -4.11 11.44 17.14
CA GLY A 91 -3.20 12.55 17.41
C GLY A 91 -2.03 12.16 18.30
N LEU A 92 -2.25 11.34 19.33
CA LEU A 92 -1.18 10.81 20.18
C LEU A 92 -0.25 9.87 19.38
N LEU A 93 -0.84 8.96 18.60
CA LEU A 93 -0.11 8.04 17.74
C LEU A 93 0.78 8.81 16.75
N ALA A 94 0.25 9.81 16.05
CA ALA A 94 1.02 10.62 15.10
C ALA A 94 2.22 11.34 15.74
N ARG A 95 2.08 11.80 17.00
CA ARG A 95 3.17 12.46 17.73
C ARG A 95 4.24 11.51 18.27
N ARG A 96 3.90 10.24 18.54
CA ARG A 96 4.78 9.28 19.22
C ARG A 96 5.25 8.14 18.33
N MET A 97 4.70 7.96 17.13
CA MET A 97 4.95 6.79 16.27
C MET A 97 6.44 6.49 16.08
N ASN A 98 7.26 7.51 15.87
CA ASN A 98 8.69 7.34 15.62
C ASN A 98 9.53 7.15 16.90
N ASP A 99 8.93 7.32 18.08
CA ASP A 99 9.57 7.17 19.39
C ASP A 99 9.21 5.85 20.08
N LEU A 100 8.27 5.07 19.52
CA LEU A 100 7.83 3.80 20.07
C LEU A 100 8.90 2.71 19.86
N SER A 101 9.13 1.88 20.88
CA SER A 101 10.01 0.72 20.77
C SER A 101 9.37 -0.39 19.92
N GLU A 102 10.18 -1.34 19.44
CA GLU A 102 9.66 -2.49 18.70
C GLU A 102 8.61 -3.28 19.49
N ASP A 103 8.80 -3.45 20.79
CA ASP A 103 7.85 -4.18 21.64
C ASP A 103 6.54 -3.41 21.79
N GLN A 104 6.59 -2.08 21.92
CA GLN A 104 5.37 -1.24 21.92
C GLN A 104 4.64 -1.30 20.57
N LEU A 105 5.37 -1.33 19.45
CA LEU A 105 4.78 -1.49 18.12
C LEU A 105 4.14 -2.88 17.94
N LYS A 106 4.74 -3.94 18.52
CA LYS A 106 4.14 -5.28 18.55
C LYS A 106 2.84 -5.27 19.35
N ASP A 107 2.82 -4.67 20.54
CA ASP A 107 1.62 -4.59 21.38
C ASP A 107 0.48 -3.87 20.64
N ILE A 108 0.77 -2.74 19.98
CA ILE A 108 -0.21 -2.03 19.15
C ILE A 108 -0.72 -2.91 18.01
N ARG A 109 0.18 -3.62 17.31
CA ARG A 109 -0.18 -4.53 16.23
C ARG A 109 -1.09 -5.66 16.72
N GLU A 110 -0.83 -6.21 17.90
CA GLU A 110 -1.70 -7.23 18.51
C GLU A 110 -3.09 -6.69 18.82
N ILE A 111 -3.20 -5.47 19.36
CA ILE A 111 -4.50 -4.83 19.61
C ILE A 111 -5.28 -4.68 18.30
N LEU A 112 -4.62 -4.27 17.22
CA LEU A 112 -5.25 -4.06 15.91
C LEU A 112 -5.66 -5.37 15.21
N ASN A 113 -4.89 -6.45 15.39
CA ASN A 113 -5.17 -7.77 14.80
C ASN A 113 -6.29 -8.55 15.52
N LYS A 114 -6.69 -8.16 16.74
CA LYS A 114 -7.76 -8.82 17.51
C LYS A 114 -9.17 -8.49 17.03
N LYS A 115 -9.31 -7.88 15.84
CA LYS A 115 -10.58 -7.47 15.24
C LYS A 115 -10.86 -8.20 13.95
#